data_AF-A0A814QXP7-F1
#
_entry.id   AF-A0A814QXP7-F1
#
_cell.length_a   1.000
_cell.length_b   1.000
_cell.length_c   1.000
_cell.angle_alpha   90.00
_cell.angle_beta   90.00
_cell.angle_gamma   90.00
#
_symmetry.space_group_name_H-M   'P 1'
#
loop_
_entity.id
_entity.type
_entity.pdbx_description
1 polymer ?
#
loop_
_entity_poly.entity_id
_entity_poly.type
_entity_poly.pdbx_seq_one_letter_code
_entity_poly.pdbx_strand_id
1 'polypeptide(L)' 'MSRNPMETRILAIQSAFIAIIFGLIYLRLDMNQEGVQNINGVLFLIITNASFSNMFGVLNSFPAELPIFYRDHQNSMYRT' A
#
# COMPACT_ATOMS: atom_id res chain seq x y z
N MET A 1 13.38 4.25 -0.83
CA MET A 1 13.22 5.70 -0.53
C MET A 1 13.99 6.61 -1.49
N SER A 2 15.17 6.26 -2.04
CA SER A 2 16.04 7.24 -2.75
C SER A 2 16.10 7.20 -4.29
N ARG A 3 15.22 6.48 -5.02
CA ARG A 3 15.31 6.42 -6.49
C ARG A 3 14.38 7.40 -7.23
N ASN A 4 13.17 7.63 -6.73
CA ASN A 4 12.16 8.52 -7.34
C ASN A 4 11.40 9.34 -6.28
N PRO A 5 11.79 10.61 -6.03
CA PRO A 5 11.11 11.45 -5.03
C PRO A 5 9.66 11.77 -5.41
N MET A 6 9.31 11.70 -6.70
CA MET A 6 7.94 11.90 -7.20
C MET A 6 7.00 10.78 -6.72
N GLU A 7 7.42 9.52 -6.85
CA GLU A 7 6.60 8.36 -6.47
C GLU A 7 6.32 8.34 -4.96
N THR A 8 7.32 8.70 -4.15
CA THR A 8 7.14 8.78 -2.69
C THR A 8 6.20 9.92 -2.29
N ARG A 9 6.26 11.07 -2.98
CA ARG A 9 5.33 12.19 -2.75
C ARG A 9 3.89 11.81 -3.11
N ILE A 10 3.69 11.11 -4.22
CA ILE A 10 2.36 10.65 -4.66
C ILE A 10 1.77 9.68 -3.62
N LEU A 11 2.56 8.71 -3.15
CA LEU A 11 2.12 7.77 -2.11
C LEU A 11 1.76 8.47 -0.80
N ALA A 12 2.53 9.49 -0.39
CA ALA A 12 2.25 10.27 0.82
C ALA A 12 0.96 11.09 0.70
N ILE A 13 0.69 11.68 -0.47
CA ILE A 13 -0.55 12.43 -0.72
C ILE A 13 -1.74 11.47 -0.76
N GLN A 14 -1.60 10.32 -1.42
CA GLN A 14 -2.64 9.30 -1.51
C GLN A 14 -2.99 8.73 -0.13
N SER A 15 -1.98 8.42 0.70
CA SER A 15 -2.21 7.92 2.06
C SER A 15 -2.89 8.98 2.95
N ALA A 16 -2.47 10.24 2.85
CA ALA A 16 -3.12 11.35 3.55
C ALA A 16 -4.59 11.52 3.14
N PHE A 17 -4.89 11.42 1.85
CA PHE A 17 -6.26 11.51 1.33
C PHE A 17 -7.17 10.40 1.90
N ILE A 18 -6.70 9.15 1.87
CA ILE A 18 -7.45 8.00 2.40
C ILE A 18 -7.62 8.13 3.93
N ALA A 19 -6.57 8.56 4.63
CA ALA A 19 -6.64 8.79 6.08
C ALA A 19 -7.67 9.87 6.44
N ILE A 20 -7.78 10.94 5.65
CA ILE A 20 -8.82 11.98 5.84
C ILE A 20 -10.21 11.40 5.62
N ILE A 21 -10.43 10.61 4.57
CA ILE A 21 -11.73 9.98 4.31
C ILE A 21 -12.14 9.07 5.49
N PHE A 22 -11.24 8.19 5.93
CA PHE A 22 -11.54 7.30 7.06
C PHE A 22 -11.76 8.08 8.36
N GLY A 23 -10.96 9.13 8.61
CA GLY A 23 -11.14 10.01 9.76
C GLY A 23 -12.48 10.76 9.76
N LEU A 24 -12.99 11.14 8.59
CA LEU A 24 -14.29 11.80 8.44
C LEU A 24 -15.47 10.84 8.59
N ILE A 25 -15.36 9.61 8.08
CA ILE A 25 -16.42 8.58 8.18
C ILE A 25 -16.62 8.14 9.63
N TYR A 26 -15.53 8.01 10.39
CA TYR A 26 -15.55 7.53 11.78
C TYR A 26 -15.45 8.67 12.81
N LEU A 27 -15.79 9.89 12.39
CA LEU A 27 -15.77 11.05 13.29
C LEU A 27 -16.86 10.89 14.36
N ARG A 28 -16.45 10.87 15.64
CA ARG A 28 -17.30 10.63 16.83
C ARG A 28 -17.87 9.21 16.92
N LEU A 29 -16.99 8.27 17.23
CA LEU A 29 -17.39 6.95 17.72
C LEU A 29 -17.91 7.03 19.16
N ASP A 30 -19.18 6.67 19.37
CA ASP A 30 -19.74 6.49 20.71
C ASP A 30 -19.25 5.18 21.33
N MET A 31 -19.00 5.15 22.65
CA MET A 31 -18.53 3.95 23.35
C MET A 31 -19.65 2.95 23.67
N ASN A 32 -20.40 2.55 22.64
CA ASN A 32 -21.48 1.57 22.70
C ASN A 32 -21.09 0.28 21.95
N GLN A 33 -21.92 -0.75 22.01
CA GLN A 33 -21.72 -2.01 21.27
C GLN A 33 -21.48 -1.76 19.77
N GLU A 34 -22.25 -0.85 19.16
CA GLU A 34 -22.08 -0.41 17.76
C GLU A 34 -20.75 0.31 17.55
N GLY A 35 -20.28 1.06 18.55
CA GLY A 35 -18.98 1.71 18.54
C GLY A 35 -17.81 0.75 18.47
N VAL A 36 -17.87 -0.36 19.22
CA VAL A 36 -16.86 -1.43 19.17
C VAL A 36 -16.80 -2.05 17.77
N GLN A 37 -17.96 -2.29 17.15
CA GLN A 37 -18.02 -2.81 15.77
C GLN A 37 -17.44 -1.80 14.77
N ASN A 38 -17.76 -0.51 14.92
CA ASN A 38 -17.23 0.54 14.05
C ASN A 38 -15.70 0.71 14.20
N ILE A 39 -15.14 0.60 15.41
CA ILE A 39 -13.68 0.61 15.63
C ILE A 39 -13.02 -0.59 14.93
N ASN A 40 -13.59 -1.80 15.07
CA ASN A 40 -13.06 -2.98 14.38
C ASN A 40 -13.14 -2.81 12.84
N GLY A 41 -14.22 -2.21 12.34
CA GLY A 41 -14.38 -1.88 10.92
C GLY A 41 -13.32 -0.92 10.41
N VAL A 42 -13.03 0.17 11.15
CA VAL A 42 -12.01 1.15 10.72
C VAL A 42 -10.61 0.56 10.77
N LEU A 43 -10.30 -0.25 11.80
CA LEU A 43 -9.01 -0.93 11.92
C LEU A 43 -8.81 -1.93 10.77
N PHE A 44 -9.84 -2.71 10.43
CA PHE A 44 -9.82 -3.60 9.28
C PHE A 44 -9.55 -2.82 7.98
N LEU A 45 -10.31 -1.76 7.72
CA LEU A 45 -10.14 -0.91 6.54
C LEU A 45 -8.73 -0.32 6.43
N ILE A 46 -8.17 0.19 7.53
CA ILE A 46 -6.81 0.75 7.56
C ILE A 46 -5.77 -0.33 7.23
N ILE A 47 -5.84 -1.48 7.89
CA ILE A 47 -4.86 -2.56 7.70
C ILE A 47 -4.96 -3.11 6.27
N THR A 48 -6.17 -3.36 5.77
CA THR A 48 -6.39 -3.84 4.40
C THR A 48 -5.89 -2.82 3.38
N ASN A 49 -6.16 -1.53 3.57
CA ASN A 49 -5.69 -0.49 2.65
C ASN A 49 -4.15 -0.40 2.62
N ALA A 50 -3.51 -0.40 3.78
CA ALA A 50 -2.05 -0.42 3.89
C ALA A 50 -1.45 -1.68 3.23
N SER A 51 -2.08 -2.84 3.42
CA SER A 51 -1.62 -4.11 2.85
C SER A 51 -1.71 -4.09 1.31
N PHE A 52 -2.84 -3.63 0.76
CA PHE A 52 -3.00 -3.51 -0.69
C PHE A 52 -2.06 -2.47 -1.29
N SER A 53 -1.84 -1.34 -0.63
CA SER A 53 -0.87 -0.34 -1.10
C SER A 53 0.54 -0.91 -1.27
N ASN A 54 0.98 -1.76 -0.33
CA ASN A 54 2.28 -2.44 -0.44
C ASN A 54 2.27 -3.50 -1.56
N MET A 55 1.20 -4.29 -1.65
CA MET A 55 1.04 -5.32 -2.69
C MET A 55 1.07 -4.73 -4.10
N PHE A 56 0.36 -3.62 -4.34
CA PHE A 56 0.36 -2.95 -5.64
C PHE A 56 1.74 -2.43 -6.04
N GLY A 57 2.57 -2.00 -5.09
CA GLY A 57 3.96 -1.62 -5.37
C GLY A 57 4.74 -2.78 -6.01
N VAL A 58 4.66 -3.96 -5.42
CA VAL A 58 5.31 -5.18 -5.93
C VAL A 58 4.71 -5.63 -7.26
N LEU A 59 3.37 -5.62 -7.39
CA LEU A 59 2.70 -6.03 -8.62
C LEU A 59 3.05 -5.17 -9.83
N ASN A 60 3.39 -3.89 -9.64
CA ASN A 60 3.81 -3.03 -10.74
C ASN A 60 5.31 -3.15 -11.04
N SER A 61 6.17 -3.28 -10.01
CA SER A 61 7.62 -3.34 -10.22
C SER A 61 8.11 -4.71 -10.66
N PHE A 62 7.58 -5.78 -10.06
CA PHE A 62 8.11 -7.13 -10.24
C PHE A 62 7.95 -7.66 -11.68
N PRO A 63 6.79 -7.54 -12.35
CA PRO A 63 6.66 -7.98 -13.74
C PRO A 63 7.50 -7.14 -14.71
N ALA A 64 7.75 -5.86 -14.39
CA ALA A 64 8.61 -4.99 -15.19
C ALA A 64 10.09 -5.42 -15.14
N GLU A 65 10.53 -5.96 -14.00
CA GLU A 65 11.90 -6.46 -13.80
C GLU A 65 12.08 -7.92 -14.29
N LEU A 66 11.00 -8.71 -14.36
CA LEU A 66 11.02 -10.11 -14.80
C LEU A 66 11.67 -10.38 -16.18
N PRO A 67 11.37 -9.63 -17.26
CA PRO A 67 11.99 -9.88 -18.57
C PRO A 67 13.48 -9.54 -18.59
N ILE A 68 13.90 -8.53 -17.81
CA ILE A 68 15.30 -8.15 -17.67
C ILE A 68 16.04 -9.26 -16.93
N PHE A 69 15.46 -9.77 -15.84
CA PHE A 69 16.00 -10.91 -15.10
C PHE A 69 16.18 -12.14 -16.00
N TYR A 70 15.16 -12.48 -16.81
CA TYR A 70 15.24 -13.62 -17.72
C TYR A 70 16.36 -13.46 -18.77
N ARG A 71 16.51 -12.27 -19.34
CA ARG A 71 17.59 -11.94 -20.28
C ARG A 71 18.98 -12.07 -19.64
N ASP A 72 19.16 -11.51 -18.46
CA ASP A 72 20.46 -11.48 -17.79
C ASP A 72 20.84 -12.87 -17.22
N HIS A 73 19.83 -13.68 -16.87
CA HIS A 73 20.01 -15.09 -16.53
C HIS A 73 20.46 -15.92 -17.74
N GLN A 74 19.84 -15.74 -18.91
CA GLN A 74 20.26 -16.40 -20.15
C GLN A 74 21.69 -16.03 -20.57
N ASN A 75 22.10 -14.78 -20.33
CA ASN A 75 23.47 -14.32 -20.57
C ASN A 75 24.48 -14.82 -19.50
N SER A 76 24.08 -15.71 -18.60
CA SER A 76 24.90 -16.23 -17.48
C SER A 76 25.52 -15.12 -16.61
N MET A 77 24.94 -13.91 -16.60
CA MET A 77 25.40 -12.81 -15.75
C MET A 77 24.92 -12.98 -14.30
N TYR A 78 23.82 -13.71 -14.12
CA TYR A 78 23.39 -14.25 -12.84
C TYR A 78 23.54 -15.78 -12.89
N ARG A 79 24.67 -16.27 -12.39
CA ARG A 79 24.87 -17.70 -12.07
C ARG A 79 24.28 -17.93 -10.68
N THR A 80 23.55 -19.02 -10.51
CA THR A 80 23.01 -19.52 -9.23
C THR A 80 24.00 -19.40 -8.09
#